data_AF-A0A7W0YM05-F1
#
_entry.id   AF-A0A7W0YM05-F1
#
_cell.length_a   1.000
_cell.length_b   1.000
_cell.length_c   1.000
_cell.angle_alpha   90.00
_cell.angle_beta   90.00
_cell.angle_gamma   90.00
#
_symmetry.space_group_name_H-M   'P 1'
#
loop_
_entity.id
_entity.type
_entity.pdbx_description
1 polymer ?
#
loop_
_entity_poly.entity_id
_entity_poly.type
_entity_poly.pdbx_seq_one_letter_code
_entity_poly.pdbx_strand_id
1 'polypeptide(L)'
;MIPRHLFLLLLSPLAACRQQSSDSGRTLEGTPADSAVTGTGERLGAAETGVEFEAPRLIPGMLAQLQVVEDSTGRLGEGSVAGYRSAAGTLVDAMLTDINRVGVGDDGSFRALGDSVVKIVGGGAGGVPDPDPERVRRSAALMRRLIATYQDRMRAARS
;
A
#
# COMPACT_ATOMS: atom_id res chain seq x y z
N MET A 1 -25.89 48.70 34.75
CA MET A 1 -24.89 48.03 35.61
C MET A 1 -23.94 47.27 34.69
N ILE A 2 -22.66 47.64 34.67
CA ILE A 2 -21.59 47.04 33.84
C ILE A 2 -20.58 46.39 34.79
N PRO A 3 -20.07 45.19 34.47
CA PRO A 3 -18.65 44.88 34.61
C PRO A 3 -18.12 44.40 33.23
N ARG A 4 -17.07 44.94 32.59
CA ARG A 4 -15.64 45.21 32.92
C ARG A 4 -14.86 43.98 33.43
N HIS A 5 -13.64 43.85 32.89
CA HIS A 5 -12.60 42.80 33.00
C HIS A 5 -12.75 41.69 31.92
N LEU A 6 -12.05 41.64 30.77
CA LEU A 6 -10.68 41.99 30.35
C LEU A 6 -9.58 41.39 31.24
N PHE A 7 -8.59 40.74 30.59
CA PHE A 7 -7.44 39.94 31.10
C PHE A 7 -7.76 38.45 31.35
N LEU A 8 -6.98 37.45 30.90
CA LEU A 8 -5.67 37.39 30.24
C LEU A 8 -5.42 35.95 29.75
N LEU A 9 -4.70 35.86 28.64
CA LEU A 9 -3.80 34.79 28.16
C LEU A 9 -3.55 33.58 29.06
N LEU A 10 -3.62 32.38 28.48
CA LEU A 10 -2.64 31.31 28.76
C LEU A 10 -2.33 30.51 27.49
N LEU A 11 -1.11 30.78 27.02
CA LEU A 11 -0.39 30.14 25.92
C LEU A 11 0.08 28.73 26.31
N SER A 12 0.17 27.88 25.27
CA SER A 12 1.15 26.79 25.08
C SER A 12 0.97 25.53 25.94
N PRO A 13 1.34 24.32 25.46
CA PRO A 13 2.52 24.06 24.60
C PRO A 13 2.30 23.05 23.47
N LEU A 14 3.25 22.94 22.54
CA LEU A 14 3.75 21.65 22.07
C LEU A 14 5.12 21.82 21.41
N ALA A 15 6.01 20.93 21.84
CA ALA A 15 7.44 20.95 21.63
C ALA A 15 7.82 20.84 20.14
N ALA A 16 8.61 21.80 19.67
CA ALA A 16 9.41 21.62 18.47
C ALA A 16 10.55 20.66 18.80
N CYS A 17 10.36 19.38 18.48
CA CYS A 17 11.44 18.40 18.48
C CYS A 17 12.43 18.76 17.38
N ARG A 18 13.60 19.25 17.81
CA ARG A 18 14.87 19.13 17.09
C ARG A 18 15.06 17.70 16.58
N GLN A 19 15.42 17.53 15.31
CA GLN A 19 16.65 16.85 14.91
C GLN A 19 16.85 17.05 13.39
N GLN A 20 17.71 18.00 13.02
CA GLN A 20 18.10 18.21 11.62
C GLN A 20 19.56 17.77 11.43
N SER A 21 19.69 16.76 10.56
CA SER A 21 20.76 16.51 9.60
C SER A 21 22.17 16.11 10.04
N SER A 22 22.51 14.92 9.54
CA SER A 22 23.71 14.58 8.78
C SER A 22 25.02 14.37 9.55
N ASP A 23 25.41 13.10 9.66
CA ASP A 23 26.80 12.74 9.38
C ASP A 23 26.87 11.64 8.32
N SER A 24 27.84 11.83 7.44
CA SER A 24 28.09 11.08 6.23
C SER A 24 29.07 9.95 6.52
N GLY A 25 28.97 8.88 5.73
CA GLY A 25 30.15 8.09 5.37
C GLY A 25 30.29 6.77 6.09
N ARG A 26 29.80 5.70 5.45
CA ARG A 26 30.62 4.50 5.33
C ARG A 26 30.27 3.73 4.06
N THR A 27 31.13 3.90 3.08
CA THR A 27 31.32 3.04 1.92
C THR A 27 31.59 1.61 2.40
N LEU A 28 30.79 0.66 1.96
CA LEU A 28 31.20 -0.73 1.81
C LEU A 28 30.88 -1.12 0.38
N GLU A 29 31.91 -1.09 -0.45
CA GLU A 29 32.04 -1.93 -1.64
C GLU A 29 31.65 -3.37 -1.28
N GLY A 30 30.77 -3.96 -2.07
CA GLY A 30 30.32 -5.33 -1.87
C GLY A 30 29.32 -5.75 -2.93
N THR A 31 29.83 -5.98 -4.15
CA THR A 31 29.34 -6.93 -5.16
C THR A 31 27.85 -6.82 -5.57
N PRO A 32 27.53 -6.52 -6.86
CA PRO A 32 26.19 -6.79 -7.35
C PRO A 32 26.01 -8.31 -7.40
N ALA A 33 25.32 -8.87 -6.40
CA ALA A 33 24.81 -10.23 -6.48
C ALA A 33 23.71 -10.24 -7.55
N ASP A 34 24.12 -10.65 -8.74
CA ASP A 34 23.30 -10.97 -9.88
C ASP A 34 22.35 -12.11 -9.50
N SER A 35 21.20 -11.76 -8.90
CA SER A 35 20.08 -12.67 -8.73
C SER A 35 19.13 -12.44 -9.89
N ALA A 36 19.47 -13.08 -11.01
CA ALA A 36 18.55 -13.34 -12.10
C ALA A 36 17.40 -14.23 -11.59
N VAL A 37 16.39 -13.61 -10.96
CA VAL A 37 15.08 -14.23 -10.79
C VAL A 37 14.43 -14.23 -12.17
N THR A 38 14.56 -15.36 -12.85
CA THR A 38 13.80 -15.74 -14.03
C THR A 38 12.33 -15.90 -13.61
N GLY A 39 11.60 -14.79 -13.61
CA GLY A 39 10.16 -14.77 -13.41
C GLY A 39 9.57 -13.76 -14.38
N THR A 40 9.28 -14.23 -15.60
CA THR A 40 8.39 -13.66 -16.62
C THR A 40 7.98 -12.19 -16.40
N GLY A 41 8.98 -11.30 -16.36
CA GLY A 41 8.79 -9.87 -16.40
C GLY A 41 8.54 -9.49 -17.84
N GLU A 42 7.37 -9.84 -18.35
CA GLU A 42 6.87 -9.28 -19.60
C GLU A 42 6.87 -7.77 -19.36
N ARG A 43 7.89 -7.11 -19.93
CA ARG A 43 8.02 -5.66 -19.94
C ARG A 43 6.66 -5.13 -20.38
N LEU A 44 5.93 -4.52 -19.45
CA LEU A 44 4.80 -3.61 -19.70
C LEU A 44 5.27 -2.33 -20.43
N GLY A 45 6.27 -2.45 -21.29
CA GLY A 45 6.91 -1.40 -22.05
C GLY A 45 6.20 -1.25 -23.40
N ALA A 46 5.22 -0.37 -23.41
CA ALA A 46 4.77 0.47 -24.53
C ALA A 46 3.36 0.98 -24.20
N ALA A 47 3.25 1.82 -23.18
CA ALA A 47 2.09 2.69 -23.04
C ALA A 47 2.64 4.09 -22.85
N GLU A 48 2.57 4.86 -23.93
CA GLU A 48 2.73 6.31 -24.06
C GLU A 48 3.75 6.96 -23.10
N THR A 49 4.90 7.33 -23.66
CA THR A 49 5.93 8.16 -23.02
C THR A 49 5.32 9.38 -22.34
N GLY A 50 5.07 9.28 -21.02
CA GLY A 50 4.65 10.41 -20.18
C GLY A 50 3.81 10.06 -18.96
N VAL A 51 3.07 8.93 -18.96
CA VAL A 51 2.19 8.59 -17.83
C VAL A 51 2.80 7.48 -16.98
N GLU A 52 3.38 7.84 -15.84
CA GLU A 52 3.76 6.86 -14.82
C GLU A 52 2.52 6.39 -14.06
N PHE A 53 2.25 5.09 -14.13
CA PHE A 53 1.26 4.41 -13.30
C PHE A 53 1.88 4.04 -11.96
N GLU A 54 1.12 4.23 -10.88
CA GLU A 54 1.65 4.06 -9.53
C GLU A 54 1.60 2.60 -9.09
N ALA A 55 0.50 1.88 -9.36
CA ALA A 55 0.32 0.51 -8.90
C ALA A 55 1.41 -0.46 -9.42
N PRO A 56 1.91 -0.39 -10.66
CA PRO A 56 2.98 -1.26 -11.15
C PRO A 56 4.27 -1.12 -10.34
N ARG A 57 4.53 0.06 -9.76
CA ARG A 57 5.69 0.31 -8.90
C ARG A 57 5.53 -0.35 -7.52
N LEU A 58 4.30 -0.47 -7.04
CA LEU A 58 3.96 -0.99 -5.70
C LEU A 58 3.76 -2.52 -5.69
N ILE A 59 3.30 -3.11 -6.80
CA ILE A 59 2.97 -4.54 -6.92
C ILE A 59 4.13 -5.46 -6.49
N PRO A 60 5.40 -5.26 -6.90
CA PRO A 60 6.49 -6.16 -6.50
C PRO A 60 6.67 -6.25 -4.98
N GLY A 61 6.61 -5.11 -4.28
CA GLY A 61 6.70 -5.07 -2.81
C GLY A 61 5.53 -5.78 -2.15
N MET A 62 4.31 -5.60 -2.67
CA MET A 62 3.13 -6.32 -2.18
C MET A 62 3.26 -7.84 -2.38
N LEU A 63 3.73 -8.30 -3.56
CA LEU A 63 3.89 -9.74 -3.82
C LEU A 63 4.89 -10.39 -2.86
N ALA A 64 5.99 -9.71 -2.55
CA ALA A 64 6.94 -10.17 -1.54
C ALA A 64 6.30 -10.26 -0.14
N GLN A 65 5.48 -9.28 0.23
CA GLN A 65 4.78 -9.26 1.50
C GLN A 65 3.69 -10.34 1.60
N LEU A 66 2.97 -10.61 0.50
CA LEU A 66 1.99 -11.69 0.40
C LEU A 66 2.65 -13.06 0.60
N GLN A 67 3.84 -13.26 0.05
CA GLN A 67 4.61 -14.49 0.25
C GLN A 67 4.96 -14.70 1.73
N VAL A 68 5.40 -13.64 2.43
CA VAL A 68 5.66 -13.71 3.88
C VAL A 68 4.40 -14.08 4.68
N VAL A 69 3.24 -13.56 4.28
CA VAL A 69 1.94 -13.87 4.90
C VAL A 69 1.51 -15.32 4.67
N GLU A 70 1.82 -15.88 3.51
CA GLU A 70 1.48 -17.26 3.15
C GLU A 70 2.42 -18.27 3.82
N ASP A 71 3.71 -17.95 3.89
CA ASP A 71 4.74 -18.80 4.49
C ASP A 71 4.68 -18.84 6.02
N SER A 72 3.96 -17.91 6.66
CA SER A 72 3.84 -17.86 8.11
C SER A 72 2.81 -18.87 8.63
N THR A 73 3.31 -19.93 9.27
CA THR A 73 2.55 -21.12 9.70
C THR A 73 1.68 -20.95 10.96
N GLY A 74 1.44 -19.73 11.45
CA GLY A 74 0.47 -19.56 12.54
C GLY A 74 0.51 -18.26 13.34
N ARG A 75 1.58 -17.46 13.26
CA ARG A 75 1.63 -16.15 13.94
C ARG A 75 2.30 -15.12 13.04
N LEU A 76 1.48 -14.24 12.46
CA LEU A 76 1.96 -12.95 11.98
C LEU A 76 2.10 -12.02 13.19
N GLY A 77 3.26 -11.39 13.35
CA GLY A 77 3.42 -10.36 14.39
C GLY A 77 2.55 -9.14 14.09
N GLU A 78 2.08 -8.44 15.12
CA GLU A 78 1.23 -7.23 14.98
C GLU A 78 1.81 -6.21 13.98
N GLY A 79 3.13 -5.97 14.03
CA GLY A 79 3.81 -5.08 13.09
C GLY A 79 3.75 -5.55 11.62
N SER A 80 3.74 -6.86 11.39
CA SER A 80 3.62 -7.44 10.05
C SER A 80 2.20 -7.28 9.49
N VAL A 81 1.19 -7.47 10.35
CA VAL A 81 -0.23 -7.26 9.99
C VAL A 81 -0.52 -5.79 9.72
N ALA A 82 -0.03 -4.88 10.57
CA ALA A 82 -0.19 -3.44 10.38
C ALA A 82 0.50 -2.96 9.10
N GLY A 83 1.72 -3.43 8.84
CA GLY A 83 2.44 -3.16 7.60
C GLY A 83 1.68 -3.67 6.37
N TYR A 84 1.12 -4.88 6.44
CA TYR A 84 0.32 -5.46 5.36
C TYR A 84 -0.94 -4.63 5.09
N ARG A 85 -1.67 -4.27 6.15
CA ARG A 85 -2.88 -3.45 6.05
C ARG A 85 -2.59 -2.11 5.36
N SER A 86 -1.52 -1.42 5.76
CA SER A 86 -1.16 -0.13 5.18
C SER A 86 -0.80 -0.28 3.70
N ALA A 87 0.08 -1.23 3.37
CA ALA A 87 0.49 -1.48 2.00
C ALA A 87 -0.68 -1.89 1.11
N ALA A 88 -1.63 -2.68 1.65
CA ALA A 88 -2.81 -3.12 0.94
C ALA A 88 -3.74 -1.96 0.57
N GLY A 89 -4.00 -1.05 1.51
CA GLY A 89 -4.78 0.16 1.25
C GLY A 89 -4.15 1.03 0.16
N THR A 90 -2.86 1.35 0.31
CA THR A 90 -2.12 2.16 -0.67
C THR A 90 -2.15 1.55 -2.07
N LEU A 91 -1.94 0.25 -2.18
CA LEU A 91 -1.95 -0.41 -3.47
C LEU A 91 -3.35 -0.43 -4.11
N VAL A 92 -4.41 -0.66 -3.33
CA VAL A 92 -5.80 -0.63 -3.83
C VAL A 92 -6.13 0.77 -4.40
N ASP A 93 -5.78 1.83 -3.66
CA ASP A 93 -6.01 3.21 -4.08
C ASP A 93 -5.23 3.55 -5.37
N ALA A 94 -3.98 3.11 -5.46
CA ALA A 94 -3.15 3.27 -6.65
C ALA A 94 -3.76 2.54 -7.87
N MET A 95 -4.21 1.28 -7.69
CA MET A 95 -4.83 0.51 -8.77
C MET A 95 -6.13 1.15 -9.28
N LEU A 96 -6.99 1.62 -8.36
CA LEU A 96 -8.22 2.33 -8.72
C LEU A 96 -7.90 3.63 -9.49
N THR A 97 -6.91 4.38 -9.02
CA THR A 97 -6.48 5.62 -9.69
C THR A 97 -5.97 5.35 -11.11
N ASP A 98 -5.15 4.32 -11.28
CA ASP A 98 -4.61 3.92 -12.58
C ASP A 98 -5.72 3.46 -13.54
N ILE A 99 -6.66 2.62 -13.08
CA ILE A 99 -7.82 2.14 -13.87
C ILE A 99 -8.69 3.31 -14.32
N ASN A 100 -9.00 4.23 -13.42
CA ASN A 100 -9.79 5.42 -13.74
C ASN A 100 -9.07 6.31 -14.76
N ARG A 101 -7.73 6.42 -14.66
CA ARG A 101 -6.92 7.23 -15.58
C ARG A 101 -6.96 6.69 -17.02
N VAL A 102 -6.98 5.38 -17.20
CA VAL A 102 -7.08 4.76 -18.54
C VAL A 102 -8.51 4.65 -19.06
N GLY A 103 -9.50 5.16 -18.32
CA GLY A 103 -10.90 5.15 -18.75
C GLY A 103 -11.52 3.75 -18.84
N VAL A 104 -10.93 2.75 -18.19
CA VAL A 104 -11.52 1.41 -18.11
C VAL A 104 -12.73 1.50 -17.17
N GLY A 105 -13.92 1.43 -17.74
CA GLY A 105 -15.17 1.42 -16.97
C GLY A 105 -15.18 0.23 -16.01
N ASP A 106 -15.29 0.52 -14.71
CA ASP A 106 -15.60 -0.47 -13.69
C ASP A 106 -17.11 -0.45 -13.43
N ASP A 107 -17.75 -1.62 -13.49
CA ASP A 107 -19.12 -1.84 -13.02
C ASP A 107 -19.24 -1.81 -11.48
N GLY A 108 -18.19 -1.34 -10.81
CA GLY A 108 -18.01 -1.37 -9.36
C GLY A 108 -17.40 -2.66 -8.83
N SER A 109 -17.18 -3.68 -9.66
CA SER A 109 -16.64 -4.98 -9.20
C SER A 109 -15.21 -4.88 -8.71
N PHE A 110 -14.37 -4.06 -9.33
CA PHE A 110 -12.98 -3.88 -8.89
C PHE A 110 -12.91 -3.13 -7.57
N ARG A 111 -13.70 -2.05 -7.45
CA ARG A 111 -13.83 -1.32 -6.19
C ARG A 111 -14.34 -2.23 -5.07
N ALA A 112 -15.39 -3.02 -5.32
CA ALA A 112 -15.94 -3.93 -4.33
C ALA A 112 -14.92 -5.00 -3.88
N LEU A 113 -14.08 -5.49 -4.80
CA LEU A 113 -12.99 -6.41 -4.47
C LEU A 113 -11.91 -5.72 -3.63
N GLY A 114 -11.50 -4.50 -3.99
CA GLY A 114 -10.56 -3.69 -3.22
C GLY A 114 -11.05 -3.41 -1.79
N ASP A 115 -12.30 -2.98 -1.65
CA ASP A 115 -12.95 -2.75 -0.36
C ASP A 115 -12.97 -4.03 0.49
N SER A 116 -13.22 -5.19 -0.14
CA SER A 116 -13.22 -6.48 0.54
C SER A 116 -11.83 -6.85 1.07
N VAL A 117 -10.78 -6.65 0.28
CA VAL A 117 -9.38 -6.91 0.67
C VAL A 117 -9.02 -6.11 1.93
N VAL A 118 -9.33 -4.81 1.93
CA VAL A 118 -8.99 -3.87 3.01
C VAL A 118 -9.85 -4.13 4.25
N LYS A 119 -11.15 -4.35 4.07
CA LYS A 119 -12.09 -4.59 5.19
C LYS A 119 -11.75 -5.86 5.97
N ILE A 120 -11.32 -6.92 5.30
CA ILE A 120 -11.02 -8.22 5.95
C ILE A 120 -9.87 -8.10 6.95
N VAL A 121 -8.84 -7.30 6.66
CA VAL A 121 -7.72 -7.07 7.58
C VAL A 121 -7.92 -5.88 8.51
N GLY A 122 -9.13 -5.32 8.56
CA GLY A 122 -9.45 -4.22 9.46
C GLY A 122 -8.92 -2.86 9.00
N GLY A 123 -8.77 -2.64 7.70
CA GLY A 123 -8.64 -1.28 7.17
C GLY A 123 -9.99 -0.57 7.12
N GLY A 124 -9.99 0.76 7.32
CA GLY A 124 -11.19 1.61 7.32
C GLY A 124 -11.79 1.87 8.72
N ALA A 125 -12.78 2.76 8.79
CA ALA A 125 -13.48 3.10 10.03
C ALA A 125 -14.27 1.89 10.55
N GLY A 126 -13.89 1.35 11.71
CA GLY A 126 -14.51 0.15 12.32
C GLY A 126 -13.78 -1.17 12.02
N GLY A 127 -12.55 -1.13 11.52
CA GLY A 127 -11.73 -2.32 11.31
C GLY A 127 -11.39 -3.08 12.59
N VAL A 128 -11.15 -4.39 12.45
CA VAL A 128 -10.68 -5.25 13.56
C VAL A 128 -9.22 -4.89 13.87
N PRO A 129 -8.89 -4.46 15.10
CA PRO A 129 -7.53 -4.03 15.44
C PRO A 129 -6.50 -5.16 15.24
N ASP A 130 -6.91 -6.41 15.46
CA ASP A 130 -6.05 -7.58 15.37
C ASP A 130 -6.76 -8.72 14.60
N PRO A 131 -6.69 -8.75 13.26
CA PRO A 131 -7.34 -9.79 12.47
C PRO A 131 -6.64 -11.14 12.72
N ASP A 132 -7.44 -12.19 12.87
CA ASP A 132 -6.90 -13.54 13.00
C ASP A 132 -6.05 -13.93 11.76
N PRO A 133 -5.08 -14.86 11.91
CA PRO A 133 -4.20 -15.25 10.79
C PRO A 133 -4.93 -15.85 9.59
N GLU A 134 -6.15 -16.36 9.76
CA GLU A 134 -6.95 -16.90 8.65
C GLU A 134 -7.54 -15.77 7.80
N ARG A 135 -8.02 -14.69 8.42
CA ARG A 135 -8.48 -13.48 7.74
C ARG A 135 -7.36 -12.82 6.95
N VAL A 136 -6.15 -12.73 7.53
CA VAL A 136 -5.00 -12.15 6.83
C VAL A 136 -4.66 -12.98 5.60
N ARG A 137 -4.63 -14.32 5.71
CA ARG A 137 -4.43 -15.22 4.56
C ARG A 137 -5.54 -15.11 3.51
N ARG A 138 -6.80 -14.98 3.94
CA ARG A 138 -7.93 -14.76 3.03
C ARG A 138 -7.82 -13.44 2.28
N SER A 139 -7.42 -12.36 2.97
CA SER A 139 -7.14 -11.07 2.34
C SER A 139 -5.98 -11.17 1.35
N ALA A 140 -4.92 -11.91 1.68
CA ALA A 140 -3.78 -12.11 0.79
C ALA A 140 -4.20 -12.79 -0.53
N ALA A 141 -5.03 -13.84 -0.46
CA ALA A 141 -5.58 -14.49 -1.65
C ALA A 141 -6.42 -13.54 -2.51
N LEU A 142 -7.25 -12.70 -1.86
CA LEU A 142 -8.05 -11.69 -2.56
C LEU A 142 -7.18 -10.60 -3.18
N MET A 143 -6.09 -10.19 -2.52
CA MET A 143 -5.13 -9.22 -3.05
C MET A 143 -4.44 -9.77 -4.31
N ARG A 144 -4.01 -11.04 -4.31
CA ARG A 144 -3.47 -11.67 -5.53
C ARG A 144 -4.48 -11.62 -6.68
N ARG A 145 -5.75 -11.93 -6.41
CA ARG A 145 -6.83 -11.85 -7.41
C ARG A 145 -7.04 -10.41 -7.91
N LEU A 146 -6.97 -9.43 -7.01
CA LEU A 146 -7.09 -8.02 -7.37
C LEU A 146 -5.94 -7.58 -8.29
N ILE A 147 -4.70 -7.93 -7.96
CA ILE A 147 -3.50 -7.65 -8.79
C ILE A 147 -3.66 -8.26 -10.18
N ALA A 148 -4.07 -9.52 -10.28
CA ALA A 148 -4.29 -10.17 -11.57
C ALA A 148 -5.38 -9.46 -12.39
N THR A 149 -6.50 -9.12 -11.74
CA THR A 149 -7.61 -8.39 -12.39
C THR A 149 -7.17 -7.02 -12.89
N TYR A 150 -6.35 -6.30 -12.11
CA TYR A 150 -5.77 -5.02 -12.51
C TYR A 150 -4.87 -5.19 -13.74
N GLN A 151 -3.95 -6.15 -13.74
CA GLN A 151 -3.03 -6.39 -14.85
C GLN A 151 -3.79 -6.73 -16.13
N ASP A 152 -4.84 -7.55 -16.05
CA ASP A 152 -5.67 -7.91 -17.20
C ASP A 152 -6.41 -6.70 -17.76
N ARG A 153 -7.01 -5.86 -16.89
CA ARG A 153 -7.66 -4.62 -17.31
C ARG A 153 -6.69 -3.63 -17.96
N MET A 154 -5.50 -3.46 -17.38
CA MET A 154 -4.47 -2.58 -17.94
C MET A 154 -3.92 -3.10 -19.27
N ARG A 155 -3.85 -4.42 -19.47
CA ARG A 155 -3.47 -5.03 -20.75
C ARG A 155 -4.55 -4.77 -21.81
N ALA A 156 -5.81 -4.98 -21.47
CA ALA A 156 -6.95 -4.75 -22.35
C ALA A 156 -7.11 -3.27 -22.76
N ALA A 157 -6.75 -2.33 -21.88
CA ALA A 157 -6.79 -0.90 -22.18
C ALA A 157 -5.71 -0.44 -23.19
N ARG A 158 -4.68 -1.27 -23.42
CA ARG A 158 -3.53 -0.95 -24.28
C ARG A 158 -3.60 -1.65 -25.66
N SER A 159 -4.51 -2.61 -25.82
CA SER A 159 -4.75 -3.33 -27.08
C SER A 159 -5.79 -2.62 -27.93
#